data_AF-A0A975DQ21-F1
#
_entry.id   AF-A0A975DQ21-F1
#
_cell.length_a   1.000
_cell.length_b   1.000
_cell.length_c   1.000
_cell.angle_alpha   90.00
_cell.angle_beta   90.00
_cell.angle_gamma   90.00
#
_symmetry.space_group_name_H-M   'P 1'
#
loop_
_entity.id
_entity.type
_entity.pdbx_description
1 polymer ?
#
loop_
_entity_poly.entity_id
_entity_poly.type
_entity_poly.pdbx_seq_one_letter_code
_entity_poly.pdbx_strand_id
1 'polypeptide(L)'
;MMFGTKIGGLAAAAAIASLSGLASEAARAEPCIEQIVALQQRLKAVQPSGPKPPTEPQSVGAQLDHQPTPSSVEAAEGKLPPAVGPAAALNAAQNFQAAGDEQSCLKAVAEARKMMDGK
;
A
#
# COMPACT_ATOMS: atom_id res chain seq x y z
N MET A 1 -44.39 -50.34 -0.04
CA MET A 1 -43.21 -50.97 -0.68
C MET A 1 -42.12 -51.05 0.36
N MET A 2 -41.65 -52.27 0.62
CA MET A 2 -40.64 -52.61 1.62
C MET A 2 -39.25 -52.21 1.11
N PHE A 3 -38.48 -51.50 1.93
CA PHE A 3 -37.02 -51.59 1.92
C PHE A 3 -36.57 -51.82 3.35
N GLY A 4 -36.35 -53.10 3.66
CA GLY A 4 -35.57 -53.48 4.81
C GLY A 4 -34.10 -53.51 4.43
N THR A 5 -33.25 -52.84 5.20
CA THR A 5 -31.82 -53.16 5.32
C THR A 5 -31.43 -53.04 6.77
N LYS A 6 -31.05 -54.18 7.34
CA LYS A 6 -30.50 -54.37 8.68
C LYS A 6 -29.23 -53.51 8.84
N ILE A 7 -29.14 -52.75 9.92
CA ILE A 7 -27.85 -52.36 10.49
C ILE A 7 -27.97 -52.61 12.00
N GLY A 8 -27.41 -53.74 12.42
CA GLY A 8 -27.36 -54.13 13.81
C GLY A 8 -26.28 -53.36 14.57
N GLY A 9 -26.40 -53.43 15.90
CA GLY A 9 -25.25 -53.42 16.79
C GLY A 9 -24.84 -52.06 17.36
N LEU A 10 -25.25 -51.84 18.60
CA LEU A 10 -24.64 -50.93 19.57
C LEU A 10 -23.10 -50.93 19.50
N ALA A 11 -22.48 -49.75 19.40
CA ALA A 11 -21.27 -49.41 20.14
C ALA A 11 -21.04 -47.89 20.09
N ALA A 12 -20.54 -47.38 21.21
CA ALA A 12 -20.50 -45.99 21.58
C ALA A 12 -19.39 -45.16 20.89
N ALA A 13 -19.61 -43.84 20.93
CA ALA A 13 -18.61 -42.77 21.00
C ALA A 13 -17.61 -42.61 19.84
N ALA A 14 -17.74 -41.50 19.10
CA ALA A 14 -16.77 -40.40 19.13
C ALA A 14 -17.16 -39.35 18.08
N ALA A 15 -17.37 -38.12 18.53
CA ALA A 15 -17.45 -36.95 17.67
C ALA A 15 -16.10 -36.71 17.00
N ILE A 16 -16.08 -36.56 15.68
CA ILE A 16 -14.98 -35.86 15.00
C ILE A 16 -15.64 -34.88 14.03
N ALA A 17 -15.84 -33.66 14.52
CA ALA A 17 -16.10 -32.51 13.68
C ALA A 17 -14.87 -32.33 12.78
N SER A 18 -15.03 -32.57 11.50
CA SER A 18 -14.03 -32.29 10.48
C SER A 18 -13.86 -30.77 10.39
N LEU A 19 -12.95 -30.22 11.21
CA LEU A 19 -12.42 -28.89 11.00
C LEU A 19 -11.73 -28.90 9.64
N SER A 20 -12.40 -28.32 8.65
CA SER A 20 -11.79 -27.92 7.39
C SER A 20 -10.75 -26.85 7.71
N GLY A 21 -9.52 -27.28 7.98
CA GLY A 21 -8.37 -26.41 7.97
C GLY A 21 -8.16 -25.94 6.54
N LEU A 22 -8.74 -24.79 6.20
CA LEU A 22 -8.15 -23.94 5.18
C LEU A 22 -6.80 -23.52 5.75
N ALA A 23 -5.78 -24.32 5.46
CA ALA A 23 -4.41 -23.84 5.42
C ALA A 23 -4.41 -22.79 4.31
N SER A 24 -4.79 -21.55 4.67
CA SER A 24 -4.34 -20.39 3.95
C SER A 24 -2.83 -20.47 4.03
N GLU A 25 -2.21 -20.96 2.96
CA GLU A 25 -0.83 -20.65 2.68
C GLU A 25 -0.73 -19.13 2.76
N ALA A 26 -0.34 -18.65 3.93
CA ALA A 26 0.29 -17.37 4.07
C ALA A 26 1.56 -17.48 3.23
N ALA A 27 1.41 -17.30 1.92
CA ALA A 27 2.43 -16.64 1.12
C ALA A 27 2.89 -15.51 2.03
N ARG A 28 4.14 -15.58 2.49
CA ARG A 28 4.71 -14.55 3.34
C ARG A 28 4.74 -13.29 2.50
N ALA A 29 3.62 -12.58 2.49
CA ALA A 29 3.52 -11.27 1.91
C ALA A 29 4.51 -10.45 2.71
N GLU A 30 5.57 -9.98 2.05
CA GLU A 30 6.41 -8.98 2.66
C GLU A 30 5.50 -7.85 3.14
N PRO A 31 5.70 -7.36 4.38
CA PRO A 31 4.88 -6.26 4.88
C PRO A 31 5.01 -5.09 3.91
N CYS A 32 3.95 -4.30 3.78
CA CYS A 32 3.91 -3.28 2.72
C CYS A 32 5.11 -2.31 2.78
N ILE A 33 5.66 -2.08 3.97
CA ILE A 33 6.86 -1.24 4.17
C ILE A 33 8.11 -1.77 3.45
N GLU A 34 8.36 -3.07 3.48
CA GLU A 34 9.53 -3.66 2.79
C GLU A 34 9.36 -3.52 1.27
N GLN A 35 8.13 -3.72 0.78
CA GLN A 35 7.82 -3.54 -0.64
C GLN A 35 7.97 -2.08 -1.09
N ILE A 36 7.58 -1.12 -0.25
CA ILE A 36 7.80 0.32 -0.49
C ILE A 36 9.30 0.60 -0.62
N VAL A 37 10.12 0.11 0.32
CA VAL A 37 11.57 0.36 0.32
C VAL A 37 12.22 -0.23 -0.93
N ALA A 38 11.90 -1.49 -1.27
CA ALA A 38 12.43 -2.14 -2.46
C ALA A 38 12.00 -1.43 -3.76
N LEU A 39 10.77 -0.90 -3.82
CA LEU A 39 10.28 -0.18 -4.98
C LEU A 39 10.88 1.24 -5.08
N GLN A 40 11.09 1.94 -3.96
CA GLN A 40 11.78 3.23 -3.91
C GLN A 40 13.19 3.16 -4.48
N GLN A 41 13.95 2.13 -4.12
CA GLN A 41 15.30 1.92 -4.65
C GLN A 41 15.27 1.71 -6.16
N ARG A 42 14.35 0.87 -6.66
CA ARG A 42 14.18 0.67 -8.10
C ARG A 42 13.75 1.93 -8.83
N LEU A 43 12.81 2.70 -8.26
CA LEU A 43 12.36 3.97 -8.83
C LEU A 43 13.51 4.96 -9.00
N LYS A 44 14.38 5.08 -8.00
CA LYS A 44 15.60 5.93 -8.09
C LYS A 44 16.57 5.46 -9.17
N ALA A 45 16.67 4.15 -9.41
CA ALA A 45 17.54 3.60 -10.44
C ALA A 45 17.03 3.86 -11.86
N VAL A 46 15.71 3.80 -12.08
CA VAL A 46 15.09 3.99 -13.42
C VAL A 46 14.72 5.44 -13.71
N GLN A 47 14.51 6.26 -12.69
CA GLN A 47 14.35 7.70 -12.79
C GLN A 47 15.56 8.35 -12.10
N PRO A 48 16.70 8.51 -12.80
CA PRO A 48 17.79 9.30 -12.27
C PRO A 48 17.25 10.68 -11.94
N SER A 49 17.67 11.23 -10.79
CA SER A 49 17.32 12.58 -10.37
C SER A 49 17.45 13.51 -11.58
N GLY A 50 16.33 14.10 -12.02
CA GLY A 50 16.35 15.10 -13.07
C GLY A 50 17.30 16.24 -12.70
N PRO A 51 17.65 17.13 -13.64
CA PRO A 51 18.43 18.31 -13.33
C PRO A 51 17.88 18.96 -12.06
N LYS A 52 18.76 19.28 -11.10
CA LYS A 52 18.37 19.99 -9.88
C LYS A 52 17.46 21.15 -10.31
N PRO A 53 16.23 21.26 -9.78
CA PRO A 53 15.35 22.35 -10.16
C PRO A 53 16.08 23.67 -9.94
N PRO A 54 15.86 24.66 -10.81
CA PRO A 54 16.48 25.97 -10.66
C PRO A 54 16.21 26.50 -9.25
N THR A 55 17.19 27.20 -8.70
CA THR A 55 17.00 27.87 -7.41
C THR A 55 15.96 28.96 -7.62
N GLU A 56 14.77 28.77 -7.05
CA GLU A 56 13.75 29.80 -7.02
C GLU A 56 14.15 30.92 -6.03
N PRO A 57 13.77 32.17 -6.31
CA PRO A 57 13.98 33.27 -5.37
C PRO A 57 13.26 32.99 -4.04
N GLN A 58 13.87 33.41 -2.93
CA GLN A 58 13.28 33.30 -1.60
C GLN A 58 11.95 34.05 -1.55
N SER A 59 10.90 33.43 -1.01
CA SER A 59 9.63 34.12 -0.82
C SER A 59 9.79 35.24 0.22
N VAL A 60 8.99 36.30 0.11
CA VAL A 60 8.98 37.37 1.12
C VAL A 60 8.59 36.81 2.49
N GLY A 61 7.66 35.85 2.51
CA GLY A 61 7.26 35.17 3.75
C GLY A 61 8.39 34.44 4.47
N ALA A 62 9.34 33.83 3.73
CA ALA A 62 10.50 33.16 4.31
C ALA A 62 11.51 34.11 4.96
N GLN A 63 11.44 35.41 4.63
CA GLN A 63 12.31 36.45 5.19
C GLN A 63 11.71 37.11 6.43
N LEU A 64 10.47 36.75 6.80
CA LEU A 64 9.83 37.27 8.00
C LEU A 64 10.21 36.36 9.18
N ASP A 65 10.67 36.93 10.29
CA ASP A 65 10.96 36.21 11.55
C ASP A 65 9.67 35.78 12.30
N HIS A 66 8.65 35.37 11.55
CA HIS A 66 7.35 34.97 12.06
C HIS A 66 6.96 33.61 11.48
N GLN A 67 6.24 32.83 12.27
CA GLN A 67 5.79 31.54 11.82
C GLN A 67 4.76 31.69 10.70
N PRO A 68 4.89 30.93 9.60
CA PRO A 68 3.83 30.80 8.61
C PRO A 68 2.53 30.37 9.29
N THR A 69 1.45 31.09 9.00
CA THR A 69 0.11 30.64 9.36
C THR A 69 -0.34 29.54 8.39
N PRO A 70 -1.20 28.59 8.80
CA PRO A 70 -1.69 27.54 7.89
C PRO A 70 -2.27 28.10 6.59
N SER A 71 -3.10 29.14 6.67
CA SER A 71 -3.68 29.79 5.49
C SER A 71 -2.65 30.45 4.57
N SER A 72 -1.56 31.00 5.12
CA SER A 72 -0.46 31.53 4.30
C SER A 72 0.36 30.44 3.62
N VAL A 73 0.45 29.24 4.20
CA VAL A 73 1.06 28.07 3.55
C VAL A 73 0.19 27.60 2.41
N GLU A 74 -1.11 27.39 2.65
CA GLU A 74 -2.06 26.96 1.61
C GLU A 74 -2.11 27.93 0.42
N ALA A 75 -2.05 29.25 0.68
CA ALA A 75 -1.99 30.26 -0.37
C ALA A 75 -0.67 30.25 -1.17
N ALA A 76 0.45 29.88 -0.52
CA ALA A 76 1.77 29.82 -1.16
C ALA A 76 1.98 28.52 -1.95
N GLU A 77 1.38 27.40 -1.53
CA GLU A 77 1.47 26.13 -2.26
C GLU A 77 0.69 26.18 -3.59
N GLY A 78 -0.33 27.05 -3.68
CA GLY A 78 -1.16 27.16 -4.88
C GLY A 78 -1.87 25.85 -5.23
N LYS A 79 -2.58 25.82 -6.36
CA LYS A 79 -3.13 24.56 -6.89
C LYS A 79 -2.07 23.85 -7.71
N LEU A 80 -1.15 23.17 -7.03
CA LEU A 80 -0.26 22.21 -7.68
C LEU A 80 -1.12 21.15 -8.40
N PRO A 81 -0.84 20.84 -9.67
CA PRO A 81 -1.49 19.71 -10.31
C PRO A 81 -1.20 18.44 -9.50
N PRO A 82 -2.15 17.50 -9.43
CA PRO A 82 -1.93 16.26 -8.70
C PRO A 82 -0.69 15.57 -9.26
N ALA A 83 0.17 15.08 -8.36
CA ALA A 83 1.33 14.30 -8.76
C ALA A 83 0.85 13.07 -9.55
N VAL A 84 1.51 12.77 -10.67
CA VAL A 84 1.17 11.63 -11.53
C VAL A 84 2.33 10.65 -11.64
N GLY A 85 2.02 9.42 -12.05
CA GLY A 85 3.02 8.39 -12.35
C GLY A 85 3.49 7.57 -11.15
N PRO A 86 4.57 6.77 -11.33
CA PRO A 86 5.00 5.77 -10.35
C PRO A 86 5.36 6.36 -8.99
N ALA A 87 5.96 7.55 -8.99
CA ALA A 87 6.35 8.25 -7.76
C ALA A 87 5.13 8.72 -6.96
N ALA A 88 4.07 9.16 -7.63
CA ALA A 88 2.82 9.55 -6.98
C ALA A 88 2.09 8.34 -6.37
N ALA A 89 2.02 7.23 -7.11
CA ALA A 89 1.46 5.98 -6.60
C ALA A 89 2.25 5.44 -5.39
N LEU A 90 3.58 5.56 -5.41
CA LEU A 90 4.42 5.20 -4.28
C LEU A 90 4.19 6.12 -3.07
N ASN A 91 4.01 7.43 -3.29
CA ASN A 91 3.67 8.36 -2.21
C ASN A 91 2.31 8.00 -1.57
N ALA A 92 1.32 7.63 -2.37
CA ALA A 92 0.04 7.12 -1.86
C ALA A 92 0.23 5.85 -1.01
N ALA A 93 1.09 4.91 -1.43
CA ALA A 93 1.41 3.73 -0.64
C ALA A 93 2.01 4.08 0.73
N GLN A 94 2.90 5.08 0.80
CA GLN A 94 3.45 5.56 2.07
C GLN A 94 2.38 6.12 3.00
N ASN A 95 1.41 6.86 2.45
CA ASN A 95 0.31 7.42 3.23
C ASN A 95 -0.60 6.32 3.79
N PHE A 96 -0.90 5.29 2.99
CA PHE A 96 -1.68 4.14 3.47
C PHE A 96 -0.91 3.32 4.51
N GLN A 97 0.40 3.14 4.35
CA GLN A 97 1.24 2.54 5.39
C GLN A 97 1.12 3.33 6.70
N ALA A 98 1.32 4.65 6.66
CA ALA A 98 1.25 5.51 7.84
C ALA A 98 -0.14 5.49 8.50
N ALA A 99 -1.20 5.25 7.72
CA ALA A 99 -2.57 5.10 8.21
C ALA A 99 -2.89 3.68 8.73
N GLY A 100 -1.99 2.70 8.56
CA GLY A 100 -2.21 1.29 8.90
C GLY A 100 -3.13 0.54 7.93
N ASP A 101 -3.45 1.13 6.77
CA ASP A 101 -4.26 0.48 5.74
C ASP A 101 -3.37 -0.37 4.82
N GLU A 102 -3.11 -1.61 5.26
CA GLU A 102 -2.24 -2.54 4.54
C GLU A 102 -2.77 -2.89 3.15
N GLN A 103 -4.10 -3.05 2.99
CA GLN A 103 -4.68 -3.47 1.71
C GLN A 103 -4.58 -2.37 0.66
N SER A 104 -4.86 -1.11 1.04
CA SER A 104 -4.70 0.03 0.14
C SER A 104 -3.23 0.31 -0.17
N CYS A 105 -2.35 0.10 0.81
CA CYS A 105 -0.90 0.19 0.63
C CYS A 105 -0.41 -0.79 -0.45
N LEU A 106 -0.76 -2.08 -0.34
CA LEU A 106 -0.36 -3.10 -1.30
C LEU A 106 -0.90 -2.82 -2.72
N LYS A 107 -2.13 -2.34 -2.83
CA LYS A 107 -2.71 -1.92 -4.12
C LYS A 107 -1.91 -0.78 -4.76
N ALA A 108 -1.56 0.24 -3.97
CA ALA A 108 -0.78 1.38 -4.45
C ALA A 108 0.65 0.98 -4.87
N VAL A 109 1.29 0.06 -4.14
CA VAL A 109 2.60 -0.52 -4.52
C VAL A 109 2.50 -1.29 -5.84
N ALA A 110 1.47 -2.12 -6.01
CA ALA A 110 1.26 -2.88 -7.23
C ALA A 110 1.02 -1.97 -8.44
N GLU A 111 0.28 -0.89 -8.24
CA GLU A 111 0.02 0.10 -9.28
C GLU A 111 1.30 0.85 -9.70
N ALA A 112 2.07 1.33 -8.71
CA ALA A 112 3.36 1.97 -8.97
C ALA A 112 4.31 1.05 -9.76
N ARG A 113 4.33 -0.25 -9.42
CA ARG A 113 5.10 -1.26 -10.14
C ARG A 113 4.64 -1.42 -11.59
N LYS A 114 3.33 -1.56 -11.83
CA LYS A 114 2.78 -1.67 -13.19
C LYS A 114 3.17 -0.48 -14.07
N MET A 115 3.16 0.73 -13.53
CA MET A 115 3.56 1.93 -14.27
C MET A 115 5.05 1.95 -14.64
N MET A 116 5.90 1.25 -13.87
CA MET A 116 7.33 1.10 -14.19
C MET A 116 7.60 -0.01 -15.21
N ASP A 117 6.86 -1.12 -15.11
CA ASP A 117 7.07 -2.31 -15.94
C ASP A 117 6.35 -2.21 -17.30
N GLY A 118 5.26 -1.46 -17.41
CA GLY A 118 4.44 -1.29 -18.62
C GLY A 118 4.91 -0.17 -19.56
N LYS A 119 6.22 0.04 -19.68
CA LYS A 119 6.82 1.08 -20.53
C LYS A 119 6.67 0.80 -22.03
#